data_AF-A0AA38GEJ2-F1
#
_entry.id   AF-A0AA38GEJ2-F1
#
_cell.length_a   1.000
_cell.length_b   1.000
_cell.length_c   1.000
_cell.angle_alpha   90.00
_cell.angle_beta   90.00
_cell.angle_gamma   90.00
#
_symmetry.space_group_name_H-M   'P 1'
#
loop_
_entity.id
_entity.type
_entity.pdbx_description
1 polymer ?
#
loop_
_entity_poly.entity_id
_entity_poly.type
_entity_poly.pdbx_seq_one_letter_code
_entity_poly.pdbx_strand_id
1 'polypeptide(L)'
;FTGLNIRCARVGGVEIPSNKRIEYSLQYIHGIGRTTSRKVLHDLGMENKLTRELAEEELTKIRREVNKYMIEGDLRRFNNLAIKRLIDIRCYRGRRHQA
;
A
#
# COMPACT_ATOMS: atom_id res chain seq x y z
N PHE A 1 -24.62 -24.76 -8.76
CA PHE A 1 -23.87 -24.32 -7.56
C PHE A 1 -22.37 -24.38 -7.83
N THR A 2 -21.84 -23.36 -8.50
CA THR A 2 -20.39 -23.10 -8.60
C THR A 2 -20.22 -21.63 -8.30
N GLY A 3 -20.08 -21.32 -7.01
CA GLY A 3 -19.97 -19.96 -6.52
C GLY A 3 -18.78 -19.25 -7.14
N LEU A 4 -18.95 -17.97 -7.46
CA LEU A 4 -17.90 -17.05 -7.88
C LEU A 4 -16.72 -17.11 -6.90
N ASN A 5 -15.66 -17.84 -7.26
CA ASN A 5 -14.38 -17.84 -6.57
C ASN A 5 -13.67 -16.49 -6.83
N ILE A 6 -14.12 -15.42 -6.18
CA ILE A 6 -13.35 -14.18 -6.08
C ILE A 6 -12.41 -14.36 -4.89
N ARG A 7 -11.23 -14.95 -5.12
CA ARG A 7 -10.13 -14.88 -4.15
C ARG A 7 -9.62 -13.44 -4.10
N CYS A 8 -10.23 -12.60 -3.27
CA CYS A 8 -9.74 -11.26 -2.97
C CYS A 8 -8.58 -11.39 -1.98
N ALA A 9 -7.38 -11.00 -2.40
CA ALA A 9 -6.23 -10.93 -1.51
C ALA A 9 -6.33 -9.61 -0.73
N ARG A 10 -6.72 -9.67 0.55
CA ARG A 10 -6.63 -8.50 1.43
C ARG A 10 -5.20 -8.34 1.93
N VAL A 11 -4.56 -7.22 1.66
CA VAL A 11 -3.17 -6.93 2.09
C VAL A 11 -3.13 -5.51 2.63
N GLY A 12 -2.53 -5.31 3.81
CA GLY A 12 -2.41 -3.97 4.41
C GLY A 12 -3.74 -3.29 4.75
N GLY A 13 -4.81 -4.06 4.95
CA GLY A 13 -6.15 -3.52 5.25
C GLY A 13 -6.98 -3.11 4.04
N VAL A 14 -6.44 -3.23 2.81
CA VAL A 14 -7.12 -2.91 1.54
C VAL A 14 -7.29 -4.18 0.71
N GLU A 15 -8.39 -4.24 -0.06
CA GLU A 15 -8.63 -5.32 -1.02
C GLU A 15 -7.87 -5.05 -2.33
N ILE A 16 -7.02 -5.99 -2.70
CA ILE A 16 -6.20 -5.90 -3.90
C ILE A 16 -6.85 -6.65 -5.07
N PRO A 17 -6.79 -6.11 -6.31
CA PRO A 17 -7.31 -6.79 -7.49
C PRO A 17 -6.58 -8.13 -7.75
N SER A 18 -7.35 -9.20 -7.91
CA SER A 18 -6.81 -10.55 -8.08
C SER A 18 -6.30 -10.85 -9.50
N ASN A 19 -6.72 -10.08 -10.50
CA ASN A 19 -6.39 -10.28 -11.92
C ASN A 19 -5.14 -9.53 -12.42
N LYS A 20 -4.29 -9.03 -11.51
CA LYS A 20 -3.10 -8.25 -11.87
C LYS A 20 -1.83 -8.90 -11.34
N ARG A 21 -0.69 -8.54 -11.95
CA ARG A 21 0.64 -8.89 -11.41
C ARG A 21 0.85 -8.22 -10.07
N ILE A 22 1.55 -8.91 -9.16
CA ILE A 22 1.77 -8.45 -7.78
C ILE A 22 2.32 -7.02 -7.74
N GLU A 23 3.26 -6.67 -8.62
CA GLU A 23 3.87 -5.33 -8.65
C GLU A 23 2.83 -4.20 -8.78
N TYR A 24 1.84 -4.37 -9.65
CA TYR A 24 0.79 -3.36 -9.89
C TYR A 24 -0.35 -3.48 -8.88
N SER A 25 -0.61 -4.70 -8.42
CA SER A 25 -1.58 -5.01 -7.38
C SER A 25 -1.25 -4.30 -6.07
N LEU A 26 0.02 -4.30 -5.65
CA LEU A 26 0.46 -3.62 -4.41
C LEU A 26 0.35 -2.09 -4.48
N GLN A 27 0.40 -1.49 -5.67
CA GLN A 27 0.30 -0.04 -5.86
C GLN A 27 -1.09 0.53 -5.56
N TYR A 28 -2.10 -0.32 -5.39
CA TYR A 28 -3.42 0.11 -4.94
C TYR A 28 -3.43 0.57 -3.47
N ILE A 29 -2.43 0.17 -2.70
CA ILE A 29 -2.26 0.61 -1.33
C ILE A 29 -1.64 2.02 -1.31
N HIS A 30 -2.31 2.99 -0.71
CA HIS A 30 -1.78 4.33 -0.55
C HIS A 30 -0.51 4.32 0.30
N GLY A 31 0.59 4.82 -0.27
CA GLY A 31 1.93 4.76 0.31
C GLY A 31 2.85 3.77 -0.40
N ILE A 32 2.31 2.87 -1.23
CA ILE A 32 3.10 1.94 -2.05
C ILE A 32 3.14 2.45 -3.51
N GLY A 33 4.33 2.81 -3.97
CA GLY A 33 4.60 3.18 -5.35
C GLY A 33 5.31 2.07 -6.12
N ARG A 34 5.77 2.39 -7.33
CA ARG A 34 6.52 1.44 -8.18
C ARG A 34 7.83 0.99 -7.53
N THR A 35 8.53 1.91 -6.89
CA THR A 35 9.83 1.66 -6.25
C THR A 35 9.70 0.74 -5.05
N THR A 36 8.76 1.04 -4.15
CA THR A 36 8.53 0.23 -2.94
C THR A 36 7.93 -1.13 -3.29
N SER A 37 7.02 -1.21 -4.27
CA SER A 37 6.47 -2.48 -4.74
C SER A 37 7.54 -3.43 -5.28
N ARG A 38 8.44 -2.94 -6.14
CA ARG A 38 9.58 -3.72 -6.65
C ARG A 38 10.54 -4.13 -5.54
N LYS A 39 10.80 -3.22 -4.60
CA LYS A 39 11.66 -3.50 -3.45
C LYS A 39 11.10 -4.62 -2.59
N VAL A 40 9.80 -4.58 -2.27
CA VAL A 40 9.12 -5.65 -1.50
C VAL A 40 9.21 -7.00 -2.20
N LEU A 41 9.03 -7.03 -3.53
CA LEU A 41 9.19 -8.27 -4.31
C LEU A 41 10.62 -8.81 -4.29
N HIS A 42 11.60 -7.91 -4.45
CA HIS A 42 13.02 -8.25 -4.42
C HIS A 42 13.46 -8.75 -3.04
N ASP A 43 13.06 -8.06 -1.97
CA ASP A 43 13.42 -8.39 -0.58
C ASP A 43 12.83 -9.76 -0.17
N LEU A 44 11.67 -10.13 -0.73
CA LEU A 44 11.03 -11.44 -0.51
C LEU A 44 11.53 -12.54 -1.45
N GLY A 45 12.38 -12.21 -2.44
CA GLY A 45 12.82 -13.14 -3.48
C GLY A 45 11.68 -13.73 -4.30
N MET A 46 10.57 -13.00 -4.46
CA MET A 46 9.40 -13.49 -5.17
C MET A 46 9.35 -13.04 -6.63
N GLU A 47 8.97 -13.97 -7.50
CA GLU A 47 8.71 -13.68 -8.90
C GLU A 47 7.40 -12.92 -9.09
N ASN A 48 7.32 -12.17 -10.19
CA ASN A 48 6.24 -11.26 -10.50
C ASN A 48 5.03 -12.01 -11.11
N LYS A 49 4.43 -12.90 -10.30
CA LYS A 49 3.29 -13.76 -10.65
C LYS A 49 1.95 -13.01 -10.61
N LEU A 50 0.87 -13.68 -11.03
CA LEU A 50 -0.49 -13.17 -10.88
C LEU A 50 -0.96 -13.27 -9.43
N THR A 51 -1.77 -12.31 -8.99
CA THR A 51 -2.24 -12.23 -7.59
C THR A 51 -3.07 -13.44 -7.14
N ARG A 52 -3.70 -14.16 -8.09
CA ARG A 52 -4.47 -15.39 -7.84
C ARG A 52 -3.63 -16.64 -7.59
N GLU A 53 -2.39 -16.63 -8.05
CA GLU A 53 -1.48 -17.78 -8.01
C GLU A 53 -0.64 -17.80 -6.73
N LEU A 54 -0.76 -16.79 -5.85
CA LEU A 54 -0.01 -16.76 -4.62
C LEU A 54 -0.51 -17.83 -3.65
N ALA A 55 0.44 -18.51 -3.03
CA ALA A 55 0.19 -19.32 -1.86
C ALA A 55 -0.17 -18.44 -0.65
N GLU A 56 -0.91 -18.99 0.31
CA GLU A 56 -1.26 -18.27 1.55
C GLU A 56 -0.02 -17.88 2.37
N GLU A 57 1.03 -18.69 2.32
CA GLU A 57 2.32 -18.39 2.96
C GLU A 57 3.00 -17.16 2.34
N GLU A 58 2.99 -17.05 1.02
CA GLU A 58 3.52 -15.91 0.28
C GLU A 58 2.73 -14.63 0.61
N LEU A 59 1.40 -14.73 0.64
CA LEU A 59 0.53 -13.63 1.07
C LEU A 59 0.85 -13.16 2.49
N THR A 60 1.14 -14.09 3.40
CA THR A 60 1.51 -13.78 4.79
C THR A 60 2.85 -13.07 4.87
N LYS A 61 3.84 -13.50 4.09
CA LYS A 61 5.14 -12.82 3.96
C LYS A 61 4.99 -11.39 3.44
N ILE A 62 4.21 -11.21 2.36
CA ILE A 62 3.94 -9.89 1.78
C ILE A 62 3.26 -8.98 2.82
N ARG A 63 2.26 -9.48 3.55
CA ARG A 63 1.60 -8.70 4.61
C ARG A 63 2.58 -8.23 5.69
N ARG A 64 3.51 -9.09 6.12
CA ARG A 64 4.52 -8.75 7.13
C ARG A 64 5.49 -7.69 6.64
N GLU A 65 5.96 -7.80 5.39
CA GLU A 65 6.87 -6.80 4.81
C GLU A 65 6.17 -5.46 4.57
N VAL A 66 4.94 -5.51 4.06
CA VAL A 66 4.13 -4.31 3.79
C VAL A 66 3.84 -3.55 5.09
N ASN A 67 3.56 -4.23 6.20
CA ASN A 67 3.32 -3.59 7.51
C ASN A 67 4.53 -2.82 8.07
N LYS A 68 5.75 -2.99 7.55
CA LYS A 68 6.91 -2.20 7.96
C LYS A 68 6.88 -0.78 7.39
N TYR A 69 6.10 -0.56 6.33
CA TYR A 69 5.95 0.74 5.70
C TYR A 69 4.75 1.49 6.29
N MET A 70 4.86 2.82 6.36
CA MET A 70 3.71 3.66 6.72
C MET A 70 2.70 3.62 5.56
N ILE A 71 1.45 3.28 5.86
CA ILE A 71 0.43 2.99 4.85
C ILE A 71 -0.88 3.71 5.18
N GLU A 72 -1.65 4.04 4.15
CA GLU A 72 -3.04 4.51 4.23
C GLU A 72 -3.26 5.56 5.34
N GLY A 73 -3.92 5.15 6.42
CA GLY A 73 -4.33 6.01 7.53
C GLY A 73 -3.15 6.68 8.20
N ASP A 74 -2.04 5.97 8.42
CA ASP A 74 -0.87 6.52 9.10
C ASP A 74 -0.19 7.58 8.24
N LEU A 75 -0.03 7.31 6.94
CA LEU A 75 0.56 8.25 6.00
C LEU A 75 -0.30 9.50 5.83
N ARG A 76 -1.63 9.33 5.76
CA ARG A 76 -2.59 10.45 5.70
C ARG A 76 -2.56 11.28 6.98
N ARG A 77 -2.55 10.64 8.15
CA ARG A 77 -2.44 11.34 9.45
C ARG A 77 -1.13 12.10 9.54
N PHE A 78 -0.01 11.49 9.16
CA PHE A 78 1.30 12.13 9.15
C PHE A 78 1.31 13.40 8.29
N ASN A 79 0.82 13.31 7.05
CA ASN A 79 0.74 14.47 6.15
C ASN A 79 -0.20 15.55 6.70
N ASN A 80 -1.35 15.17 7.25
CA ASN A 80 -2.28 16.12 7.85
C ASN A 80 -1.68 16.84 9.07
N LEU A 81 -0.96 16.12 9.93
CA LEU A 81 -0.23 16.70 11.07
C LEU A 81 0.89 17.65 10.60
N ALA A 82 1.61 17.28 9.55
CA ALA A 82 2.65 18.13 8.97
C ALA A 82 2.07 19.43 8.39
N ILE A 83 0.94 19.36 7.69
CA ILE A 83 0.23 20.53 7.15
C ILE A 83 -0.29 21.40 8.29
N LYS A 84 -0.95 20.81 9.30
CA LYS A 84 -1.42 21.54 10.50
C LYS A 84 -0.27 22.27 11.19
N ARG A 85 0.85 21.60 11.39
CA ARG A 85 2.07 22.22 11.95
C ARG A 85 2.52 23.43 11.13
N LEU A 86 2.50 23.36 9.80
CA LEU A 86 2.88 24.50 8.95
C LEU A 86 1.91 25.67 9.08
N ILE A 87 0.62 25.40 9.22
CA ILE A 87 -0.43 26.41 9.47
C ILE A 87 -0.21 27.07 10.83
N ASP A 88 0.02 26.28 11.88
CA ASP A 88 0.23 26.77 13.25
C ASP A 88 1.48 27.65 13.37
N ILE A 89 2.55 27.32 12.62
CA ILE A 89 3.78 28.13 12.52
C ILE A 89 3.53 29.47 11.80
N ARG A 90 2.45 29.61 11.01
CA ARG A 90 2.10 30.79 10.20
C ARG A 90 3.13 31.19 9.14
N CYS A 91 3.94 30.25 8.68
CA CYS A 91 4.87 30.45 7.56
C CYS A 91 4.13 30.65 6.22
N TYR A 92 4.83 31.15 5.19
CA TYR A 92 4.26 31.34 3.85
C TYR A 92 3.59 30.06 3.31
N ARG A 93 4.25 28.91 3.46
CA ARG A 93 3.71 27.60 3.06
C ARG A 93 2.42 27.26 3.79
N GLY A 94 2.37 27.50 5.11
CA GLY A 94 1.17 27.29 5.93
C GLY A 94 0.00 28.15 5.49
N ARG A 95 0.23 29.45 5.24
CA ARG A 95 -0.81 30.36 4.74
C ARG A 95 -1.35 29.92 3.37
N ARG A 96 -0.48 29.43 2.47
CA ARG A 96 -0.89 28.89 1.16
C ARG A 96 -1.65 27.57 1.26
N HIS A 97 -1.44 26.79 2.31
CA HIS A 97 -2.20 25.57 2.59
C HIS A 97 -3.56 25.85 3.26
N GLN A 98 -3.72 27.02 3.89
CA GLN A 98 -4.96 27.44 4.55
C GLN A 98 -5.90 28.23 3.61
N ALA A 99 -5.33 28.98 2.67
CA ALA A 99 -6.05 29.76 1.66
C ALA A 99 -6.68 28.86 0.58
#